data_AF-A0A1L8Z8I0-F1
#
_entry.id   AF-A0A1L8Z8I0-F1
#
_cell.length_a   1.000
_cell.length_b   1.000
_cell.length_c   1.000
_cell.angle_alpha   90.00
_cell.angle_beta   90.00
_cell.angle_gamma   90.00
#
_symmetry.space_group_name_H-M   'P 1'
#
loop_
_entity.id
_entity.type
_entity.pdbx_description
1 polymer ?
#
loop_
_entity_poly.entity_id
_entity_poly.type
_entity_poly.pdbx_seq_one_letter_code
_entity_poly.pdbx_strand_id
1 'polypeptide(L)'
;MRKALLLLFLFILSFSLNAFWSEENIAENYAKAKKSFSEKDFNLIKNRLDNYSFENEFDKSKFLSERVPEIRGELRKIKIKENSVLLDTLDIVGYLIKNKFITFVLGVPFGAGAINSLIEGYPKAIFDYLIQLDSDKIDYAEKYGDEARDNFRKSYKEDKITAVKQILKQILADLPKD
;
A
#
# COMPACT_ATOMS: atom_id res chain seq x y z
N MET A 1 33.43 23.37 20.65
CA MET A 1 33.89 22.02 20.24
C MET A 1 32.86 20.91 20.45
N ARG A 2 32.26 20.70 21.64
CA ARG A 2 31.23 19.65 21.85
C ARG A 2 30.07 19.65 20.85
N LYS A 3 29.50 20.82 20.52
CA LYS A 3 28.38 20.95 19.56
C LYS A 3 28.77 20.62 18.10
N ALA A 4 30.00 20.97 17.70
CA ALA A 4 30.51 20.70 16.36
C ALA A 4 30.84 19.21 16.15
N LEU A 5 31.38 18.54 17.19
CA LEU A 5 31.54 17.07 17.19
C LEU A 5 30.20 16.34 17.14
N LEU A 6 29.17 16.85 17.84
CA LEU A 6 27.84 16.25 17.81
C LEU A 6 27.19 16.38 16.43
N LEU A 7 27.33 17.55 15.79
CA LEU A 7 26.88 17.78 14.41
C LEU A 7 27.64 16.90 13.40
N LEU A 8 28.97 16.77 13.54
CA LEU A 8 29.78 15.89 12.71
C LEU A 8 29.39 14.42 12.91
N PHE A 9 29.12 14.00 14.15
CA PHE A 9 28.69 12.65 14.49
C PHE A 9 27.28 12.35 13.94
N LEU A 10 26.35 13.29 14.04
CA LEU A 10 25.01 13.20 13.42
C LEU A 10 25.11 13.16 11.89
N PHE A 11 26.01 13.94 11.30
CA PHE A 11 26.26 13.94 9.87
C PHE A 11 26.82 12.59 9.40
N ILE A 12 27.85 12.06 10.07
CA ILE A 12 28.41 10.73 9.76
C ILE A 12 27.35 9.63 9.96
N LEU A 13 26.55 9.70 11.03
CA LEU A 13 25.44 8.78 11.26
C LEU A 13 24.41 8.80 10.12
N SER A 14 24.07 9.99 9.61
CA SER A 14 23.14 10.14 8.49
C SER A 14 23.69 9.55 7.18
N PHE A 15 25.00 9.67 6.92
CA PHE A 15 25.66 9.01 5.79
C PHE A 15 25.74 7.49 5.97
N SER A 16 26.00 6.99 7.18
CA SER A 16 26.03 5.55 7.45
C SER A 16 24.64 4.90 7.43
N LEU A 17 23.56 5.62 7.77
CA LEU A 17 22.20 5.15 7.60
C LEU A 17 21.81 5.11 6.11
N ASN A 18 22.21 6.09 5.31
CA ASN A 18 22.06 6.03 3.85
C ASN A 18 22.84 4.86 3.24
N ALA A 19 24.00 4.50 3.79
CA ALA A 19 24.76 3.32 3.37
C ALA A 19 24.20 1.99 3.88
N PHE A 20 23.45 2.00 5.01
CA PHE A 20 22.76 0.82 5.54
C PHE A 20 21.67 0.32 4.59
N TRP A 21 21.06 1.22 3.82
CA TRP A 21 20.19 0.91 2.69
C TRP A 21 20.99 0.98 1.38
N SER A 22 21.94 0.05 1.22
CA SER A 22 22.83 0.01 0.06
C SER A 22 22.07 -0.13 -1.28
N GLU A 23 22.68 0.35 -2.37
CA GLU A 23 22.21 0.06 -3.74
C GLU A 23 22.03 -1.45 -4.00
N GLU A 24 22.85 -2.27 -3.33
CA GLU A 24 22.76 -3.74 -3.37
C GLU A 24 21.40 -4.23 -2.85
N ASN A 25 20.91 -3.73 -1.71
CA ASN A 25 19.59 -4.10 -1.18
C ASN A 25 18.46 -3.70 -2.14
N ILE A 26 18.57 -2.54 -2.79
CA ILE A 26 17.61 -2.08 -3.80
C ILE A 26 17.63 -3.01 -5.02
N ALA A 27 18.82 -3.37 -5.50
CA ALA A 27 19.00 -4.28 -6.63
C ALA A 27 18.44 -5.69 -6.32
N GLU A 28 18.69 -6.20 -5.11
CA GLU A 28 18.14 -7.46 -4.62
C GLU A 28 16.61 -7.45 -4.59
N ASN A 29 16.00 -6.36 -4.09
CA ASN A 29 14.56 -6.18 -4.09
C ASN A 29 13.99 -6.24 -5.52
N TYR A 30 14.59 -5.51 -6.47
CA TYR A 30 14.15 -5.56 -7.86
C TYR A 30 14.34 -6.94 -8.50
N ALA A 31 15.44 -7.63 -8.19
CA ALA A 31 15.67 -8.99 -8.66
C ALA A 31 14.62 -9.98 -8.11
N LYS A 32 14.27 -9.87 -6.82
CA LYS A 32 13.20 -10.65 -6.17
C LYS A 32 11.84 -10.37 -6.79
N ALA A 33 11.52 -9.11 -7.06
CA ALA A 33 10.31 -8.72 -7.76
C ALA A 33 10.25 -9.30 -9.18
N LYS A 34 11.34 -9.19 -9.97
CA LYS A 34 11.42 -9.76 -11.32
C LYS A 34 11.17 -11.28 -11.36
N LYS A 35 11.59 -12.02 -10.33
CA LYS A 35 11.30 -13.45 -10.21
C LYS A 35 9.81 -13.75 -9.92
N SER A 36 9.08 -12.78 -9.39
CA SER A 36 7.69 -12.96 -8.94
C SER A 36 6.64 -12.64 -10.03
N PHE A 37 7.04 -11.95 -11.09
CA PHE A 37 6.14 -11.45 -12.14
C PHE A 37 6.69 -11.78 -13.52
N SER A 38 5.81 -11.79 -14.54
CA SER A 38 6.28 -11.73 -15.91
C SER A 38 7.00 -10.38 -16.13
N GLU A 39 7.90 -10.30 -17.11
CA GLU A 39 8.60 -9.04 -17.42
C GLU A 39 7.62 -7.90 -17.72
N LYS A 40 6.56 -8.21 -18.49
CA LYS A 40 5.49 -7.25 -18.80
C LYS A 40 4.77 -6.75 -17.54
N ASP A 41 4.36 -7.65 -16.65
CA ASP A 41 3.66 -7.28 -15.43
C ASP A 41 4.57 -6.53 -14.47
N PHE A 42 5.84 -6.94 -14.35
CA PHE A 42 6.84 -6.26 -13.53
C PHE A 42 7.00 -4.81 -13.98
N ASN A 43 7.22 -4.57 -15.28
CA ASN A 43 7.40 -3.23 -15.81
C ASN A 43 6.13 -2.38 -15.64
N LEU A 44 4.95 -2.96 -15.88
CA LEU A 44 3.67 -2.28 -15.67
C LEU A 44 3.49 -1.84 -14.21
N ILE A 45 3.70 -2.75 -13.25
CA ILE A 45 3.55 -2.47 -11.83
C ILE A 45 4.58 -1.43 -11.37
N LYS A 46 5.85 -1.62 -11.75
CA LYS A 46 6.93 -0.68 -11.40
C LYS A 46 6.58 0.73 -11.87
N ASN A 47 6.20 0.89 -13.14
CA ASN A 47 5.83 2.19 -13.69
C ASN A 47 4.56 2.76 -13.04
N ARG A 48 3.64 1.91 -12.58
CA ARG A 48 2.47 2.36 -11.81
C ARG A 48 2.89 2.95 -10.47
N LEU A 49 3.81 2.29 -9.76
CA LEU A 49 4.31 2.73 -8.45
C LEU A 49 5.11 4.04 -8.51
N ASP A 50 5.69 4.38 -9.65
CA ASP A 50 6.39 5.65 -9.87
C ASP A 50 5.46 6.89 -9.73
N ASN A 51 4.14 6.70 -9.67
CA ASN A 51 3.16 7.78 -9.48
C ASN A 51 2.79 8.07 -8.01
N TYR A 52 3.39 7.37 -7.05
CA TYR A 52 3.04 7.48 -5.63
C TYR A 52 4.20 8.00 -4.77
N SER A 53 3.85 8.60 -3.64
CA SER A 53 4.77 9.33 -2.75
C SER A 53 5.55 8.40 -1.80
N PHE A 54 6.30 7.44 -2.35
CA PHE A 54 7.26 6.67 -1.56
C PHE A 54 8.36 7.59 -1.01
N GLU A 55 8.83 7.33 0.21
CA GLU A 55 9.83 8.19 0.86
C GLU A 55 11.19 8.13 0.15
N ASN A 56 11.54 6.97 -0.43
CA ASN A 56 12.76 6.75 -1.19
C ASN A 56 12.63 5.51 -2.11
N GLU A 57 13.65 5.29 -2.95
CA GLU A 57 13.68 4.15 -3.88
C GLU A 57 13.75 2.80 -3.14
N PHE A 58 14.37 2.76 -1.97
CA PHE A 58 14.43 1.55 -1.17
C PHE A 58 13.03 1.11 -0.73
N ASP A 59 12.20 2.00 -0.20
CA ASP A 59 10.83 1.71 0.21
C ASP A 59 9.97 1.25 -0.97
N LYS A 60 10.09 1.92 -2.12
CA LYS A 60 9.38 1.51 -3.35
C LYS A 60 9.81 0.12 -3.81
N SER A 61 11.13 -0.14 -3.85
CA SER A 61 11.69 -1.44 -4.26
C SER A 61 11.24 -2.57 -3.34
N LYS A 62 11.23 -2.34 -2.02
CA LYS A 62 10.80 -3.30 -1.01
C LYS A 62 9.29 -3.53 -1.06
N PHE A 63 8.50 -2.47 -1.22
CA PHE A 63 7.06 -2.59 -1.43
C PHE A 63 6.75 -3.45 -2.67
N LEU A 64 7.46 -3.21 -3.78
CA LEU A 64 7.33 -4.00 -5.00
C LEU A 64 7.74 -5.48 -4.81
N SER A 65 8.79 -5.75 -4.04
CA SER A 65 9.35 -7.10 -3.87
C SER A 65 8.63 -7.94 -2.80
N GLU A 66 7.95 -7.30 -1.85
CA GLU A 66 7.31 -7.98 -0.71
C GLU A 66 5.79 -7.79 -0.70
N ARG A 67 5.32 -6.54 -0.70
CA ARG A 67 3.89 -6.24 -0.52
C ARG A 67 3.06 -6.54 -1.75
N VAL A 68 3.54 -6.21 -2.95
CA VAL A 68 2.77 -6.49 -4.17
C VAL A 68 2.52 -7.99 -4.37
N PRO A 69 3.53 -8.89 -4.23
CA PRO A 69 3.29 -10.33 -4.26
C PRO A 69 2.29 -10.81 -3.20
N GLU A 70 2.35 -10.26 -1.99
CA GLU A 70 1.46 -10.61 -0.88
C GLU A 70 0.00 -10.22 -1.19
N ILE A 71 -0.26 -8.98 -1.60
CA ILE A 71 -1.59 -8.51 -2.02
C ILE A 71 -2.14 -9.40 -3.14
N ARG A 72 -1.31 -9.69 -4.15
CA ARG A 72 -1.69 -10.61 -5.23
C ARG A 72 -2.00 -12.01 -4.72
N GLY A 73 -1.25 -12.49 -3.73
CA GLY A 73 -1.48 -13.75 -3.04
C GLY A 73 -2.87 -13.79 -2.39
N GLU A 74 -3.22 -12.77 -1.61
CA GLU A 74 -4.53 -12.67 -0.95
C GLU A 74 -5.69 -12.64 -1.96
N LEU A 75 -5.58 -11.82 -3.01
CA LEU A 75 -6.57 -11.79 -4.10
C LEU A 75 -6.76 -13.18 -4.72
N ARG A 76 -5.66 -13.90 -4.97
CA ARG A 76 -5.70 -15.24 -5.56
C ARG A 76 -6.27 -16.30 -4.62
N LYS A 77 -6.05 -16.19 -3.30
CA LYS A 77 -6.66 -17.09 -2.29
C LYS A 77 -8.19 -17.03 -2.36
N ILE A 78 -8.76 -15.85 -2.60
CA ILE A 78 -10.21 -15.68 -2.81
C ILE A 78 -10.65 -15.85 -4.27
N LYS A 79 -9.76 -16.37 -5.13
CA LYS A 79 -9.98 -16.66 -6.56
C LYS A 79 -10.08 -15.44 -7.50
N ILE A 80 -9.68 -14.25 -7.05
CA ILE A 80 -9.49 -13.09 -7.94
C ILE A 80 -8.12 -13.19 -8.60
N LYS A 81 -8.09 -13.38 -9.92
CA LYS A 81 -6.84 -13.57 -10.70
C LYS A 81 -6.56 -12.44 -11.70
N GLU A 82 -7.47 -11.48 -11.82
CA GLU A 82 -7.37 -10.39 -12.79
C GLU A 82 -6.28 -9.40 -12.38
N ASN A 83 -5.36 -9.10 -13.31
CA ASN A 83 -4.31 -8.10 -13.07
C ASN A 83 -4.88 -6.68 -12.91
N SER A 84 -6.02 -6.38 -13.53
CA SER A 84 -6.68 -5.07 -13.35
C SER A 84 -7.09 -4.84 -11.89
N VAL A 85 -7.66 -5.84 -11.21
CA VAL A 85 -8.03 -5.72 -9.79
C VAL A 85 -6.79 -5.55 -8.91
N LEU A 86 -5.68 -6.23 -9.24
CA LEU A 86 -4.41 -5.99 -8.55
C LEU A 86 -3.97 -4.53 -8.72
N LEU A 87 -3.97 -4.00 -9.94
CA LEU A 87 -3.56 -2.61 -10.18
C LEU A 87 -4.47 -1.61 -9.45
N ASP A 88 -5.79 -1.78 -9.50
CA ASP A 88 -6.74 -0.95 -8.74
C ASP A 88 -6.43 -1.00 -7.22
N THR A 89 -6.07 -2.17 -6.71
CA THR A 89 -5.68 -2.36 -5.29
C THR A 89 -4.38 -1.64 -4.97
N LEU A 90 -3.39 -1.67 -5.88
CA LEU A 90 -2.14 -0.94 -5.70
C LEU A 90 -2.36 0.56 -5.75
N ASP A 91 -3.33 1.04 -6.53
CA ASP A 91 -3.67 2.45 -6.59
C ASP A 91 -4.27 2.94 -5.28
N ILE A 92 -5.18 2.16 -4.68
CA ILE A 92 -5.72 2.45 -3.35
C ILE A 92 -4.57 2.59 -2.34
N VAL A 93 -3.66 1.62 -2.30
CA VAL A 93 -2.51 1.66 -1.39
C VAL A 93 -1.61 2.86 -1.69
N GLY A 94 -1.36 3.17 -2.95
CA GLY A 94 -0.59 4.34 -3.38
C GLY A 94 -1.19 5.66 -2.90
N TYR A 95 -2.51 5.82 -3.03
CA TYR A 95 -3.21 7.01 -2.50
C TYR A 95 -3.23 7.03 -0.97
N LEU A 96 -3.33 5.89 -0.29
CA LEU A 96 -3.21 5.83 1.17
C LEU A 96 -1.80 6.22 1.65
N ILE A 97 -0.75 5.87 0.89
CA ILE A 97 0.63 6.36 1.12
C ILE A 97 0.69 7.87 0.93
N LYS A 98 0.16 8.38 -0.21
CA LYS A 98 0.11 9.82 -0.50
C LYS A 98 -0.58 10.63 0.60
N ASN A 99 -1.68 10.10 1.14
CA ASN A 99 -2.45 10.70 2.23
C ASN A 99 -1.93 10.35 3.63
N LYS A 100 -0.74 9.75 3.74
CA LYS A 100 -0.04 9.44 5.00
C LYS A 100 -0.78 8.49 5.96
N PHE A 101 -1.75 7.72 5.47
CA PHE A 101 -2.34 6.61 6.23
C PHE A 101 -1.43 5.38 6.26
N ILE A 102 -0.57 5.27 5.25
CA ILE A 102 0.49 4.26 5.19
C ILE A 102 1.82 5.00 5.17
N THR A 103 2.67 4.72 6.16
CA THR A 103 3.98 5.36 6.32
C THR A 103 5.06 4.31 6.37
N PHE A 104 6.29 4.67 5.99
CA PHE A 104 7.42 3.76 6.02
C PHE A 104 8.31 4.12 7.21
N VAL A 105 8.64 3.13 8.04
CA VAL A 105 9.71 3.31 9.05
C VAL A 105 10.69 2.19 8.85
N LEU A 106 11.91 2.56 8.44
CA LEU A 106 12.98 1.62 8.14
C LEU A 106 12.55 0.53 7.14
N GLY A 107 11.91 0.91 6.03
CA GLY A 107 11.45 -0.07 5.03
C GLY A 107 10.21 -0.86 5.41
N VAL A 108 9.61 -0.62 6.57
CA VAL A 108 8.41 -1.36 6.99
C VAL A 108 7.19 -0.49 6.72
N PRO A 109 6.25 -0.92 5.85
CA PRO A 109 5.03 -0.16 5.58
C PRO A 109 3.99 -0.39 6.68
N PHE A 110 3.81 0.60 7.54
CA PHE A 110 2.79 0.58 8.60
C PHE A 110 1.42 0.88 8.00
N GLY A 111 0.40 0.11 8.38
CA GLY A 111 -0.96 0.25 7.85
C GLY A 111 -1.24 -0.46 6.52
N ALA A 112 -0.20 -0.91 5.79
CA ALA A 112 -0.38 -1.65 4.53
C ALA A 112 -1.03 -3.04 4.71
N GLY A 113 -1.14 -3.54 5.94
CA GLY A 113 -1.92 -4.75 6.25
C GLY A 113 -3.43 -4.56 6.10
N ALA A 114 -3.93 -3.32 6.17
CA ALA A 114 -5.36 -3.03 6.12
C ALA A 114 -6.01 -3.48 4.80
N ILE A 115 -5.29 -3.39 3.68
CA ILE A 115 -5.79 -3.86 2.39
C ILE A 115 -5.91 -5.38 2.32
N ASN A 116 -4.98 -6.11 2.92
CA ASN A 116 -5.04 -7.57 2.99
C ASN A 116 -6.19 -8.01 3.87
N SER A 117 -6.37 -7.36 5.02
CA SER A 117 -7.54 -7.59 5.88
C SER A 117 -8.85 -7.34 5.15
N LEU A 118 -8.96 -6.28 4.33
CA LEU A 118 -10.15 -6.03 3.50
C LEU A 118 -10.40 -7.19 2.54
N ILE A 119 -9.38 -7.65 1.82
CA ILE A 119 -9.47 -8.78 0.87
C ILE A 119 -9.92 -10.07 1.59
N GLU A 120 -9.49 -10.27 2.84
CA GLU A 120 -9.89 -11.40 3.67
C GLU A 120 -11.31 -11.28 4.28
N GLY A 121 -11.99 -10.14 4.10
CA GLY A 121 -13.35 -9.89 4.59
C GLY A 121 -13.45 -9.05 5.86
N TYR A 122 -12.35 -8.44 6.30
CA TYR A 122 -12.25 -7.63 7.51
C TYR A 122 -11.97 -6.15 7.17
N PRO A 123 -13.01 -5.34 6.90
CA PRO A 123 -12.84 -3.99 6.36
C PRO A 123 -12.41 -2.94 7.38
N LYS A 124 -12.45 -3.27 8.69
CA LYS A 124 -12.36 -2.29 9.78
C LYS A 124 -11.19 -1.33 9.64
N ALA A 125 -9.97 -1.87 9.47
CA ALA A 125 -8.76 -1.05 9.46
C ALA A 125 -8.73 -0.05 8.30
N ILE A 126 -9.12 -0.48 7.09
CA ILE A 126 -9.12 0.42 5.93
C ILE A 126 -10.29 1.40 5.99
N PHE A 127 -11.44 1.00 6.50
CA PHE A 127 -12.57 1.91 6.69
C PHE A 127 -12.25 2.96 7.77
N ASP A 128 -11.56 2.59 8.85
CA ASP A 128 -11.07 3.55 9.86
C ASP A 128 -10.14 4.60 9.24
N TYR A 129 -9.30 4.22 8.26
CA TYR A 129 -8.48 5.21 7.51
C TYR A 129 -9.35 6.12 6.64
N LEU A 130 -10.33 5.56 5.93
CA LEU A 130 -11.19 6.35 5.05
C LEU A 130 -12.05 7.34 5.84
N ILE A 131 -12.56 6.97 7.02
CA ILE A 131 -13.34 7.89 7.88
C ILE A 131 -12.52 9.10 8.34
N GLN A 132 -11.20 8.98 8.41
CA GLN A 132 -10.31 10.10 8.78
C GLN A 132 -10.05 11.06 7.62
N LEU A 133 -10.51 10.75 6.41
CA LEU A 133 -10.44 11.68 5.29
C LEU A 133 -11.44 12.82 5.51
N ASP A 134 -10.94 14.03 5.32
CA ASP A 134 -11.78 15.22 5.30
C ASP A 134 -12.08 15.59 3.84
N SER A 135 -13.36 15.76 3.52
CA SER A 135 -13.80 16.15 2.18
C SER A 135 -15.18 16.80 2.21
N ASP A 136 -15.29 17.95 1.54
CA ASP A 136 -16.58 18.63 1.32
C ASP A 136 -17.55 17.83 0.42
N LYS A 137 -17.06 16.79 -0.27
CA LYS A 137 -17.82 16.03 -1.28
C LYS A 137 -18.35 14.70 -0.79
N ILE A 138 -17.71 14.11 0.23
CA ILE A 138 -18.01 12.77 0.71
C ILE A 138 -18.01 12.80 2.22
N ASP A 139 -19.15 12.45 2.83
CA ASP A 139 -19.19 12.09 4.23
C ASP A 139 -18.65 10.65 4.39
N TYR A 140 -17.36 10.53 4.70
CA TYR A 140 -16.73 9.22 4.87
C TYR A 140 -17.19 8.51 6.15
N ALA A 141 -17.59 9.26 7.18
CA ALA A 141 -18.10 8.67 8.42
C ALA A 141 -19.42 7.93 8.17
N GLU A 142 -20.32 8.55 7.41
CA GLU A 142 -21.55 7.91 6.96
C GLU A 142 -21.25 6.75 5.99
N LYS A 143 -20.41 6.99 4.98
CA LYS A 143 -20.17 6.02 3.88
C LYS A 143 -19.40 4.77 4.29
N TYR A 144 -18.50 4.87 5.28
CA TYR A 144 -17.62 3.78 5.71
C TYR A 144 -17.79 3.42 7.20
N GLY A 145 -18.85 3.94 7.84
CA GLY A 145 -19.21 3.66 9.23
C GLY A 145 -19.66 2.22 9.50
N ASP A 146 -20.24 1.99 10.67
CA ASP A 146 -20.54 0.62 11.15
C ASP A 146 -21.54 -0.13 10.27
N GLU A 147 -22.55 0.56 9.73
CA GLU A 147 -23.51 -0.05 8.80
C GLU A 147 -22.81 -0.53 7.52
N ALA A 148 -21.90 0.26 6.95
CA ALA A 148 -21.13 -0.12 5.77
C ALA A 148 -20.25 -1.35 6.03
N ARG A 149 -19.66 -1.47 7.24
CA ARG A 149 -18.85 -2.64 7.63
C ARG A 149 -19.69 -3.90 7.68
N ASP A 150 -20.86 -3.82 8.28
CA ASP A 150 -21.75 -4.96 8.41
C ASP A 150 -22.36 -5.37 7.06
N ASN A 151 -22.71 -4.40 6.22
CA ASN A 151 -23.17 -4.66 4.86
C ASN A 151 -22.06 -5.34 4.03
N PHE A 152 -20.83 -4.84 4.08
CA PHE A 152 -19.70 -5.50 3.41
C PHE A 152 -19.50 -6.94 3.89
N ARG A 153 -19.54 -7.19 5.22
CA ARG A 153 -19.38 -8.55 5.78
C ARG A 153 -20.49 -9.50 5.34
N LYS A 154 -21.73 -9.01 5.23
CA LYS A 154 -22.86 -9.79 4.69
C LYS A 154 -22.62 -10.14 3.22
N SER A 155 -22.34 -9.14 2.38
CA SER A 155 -22.05 -9.35 0.96
C SER A 155 -20.84 -10.26 0.75
N TYR A 156 -19.80 -10.16 1.57
CA TYR A 156 -18.61 -11.01 1.49
C TYR A 156 -18.92 -12.49 1.80
N LYS A 157 -19.82 -12.76 2.76
CA LYS A 157 -20.28 -14.12 3.08
C LYS A 157 -21.08 -14.73 1.94
N GLU A 158 -21.86 -13.93 1.23
CA GLU A 158 -22.68 -14.34 0.08
C GLU A 158 -21.82 -14.56 -1.17
N ASP A 159 -21.05 -13.55 -1.58
CA ASP A 159 -20.13 -13.59 -2.71
C ASP A 159 -18.91 -12.71 -2.45
N LYS A 160 -17.87 -13.32 -1.89
CA LYS A 160 -16.57 -12.73 -1.62
C LYS A 160 -15.89 -12.10 -2.84
N ILE A 161 -16.04 -12.70 -4.03
CA ILE A 161 -15.37 -12.18 -5.24
C ILE A 161 -16.02 -10.86 -5.63
N THR A 162 -17.35 -10.84 -5.70
CA THR A 162 -18.11 -9.64 -6.08
C THR A 162 -17.95 -8.55 -5.03
N ALA A 163 -18.08 -8.88 -3.74
CA ALA A 163 -17.95 -7.93 -2.65
C ALA A 163 -16.58 -7.23 -2.63
N VAL A 164 -15.48 -7.99 -2.77
CA VAL A 164 -14.12 -7.41 -2.78
C VAL A 164 -13.91 -6.51 -4.01
N LYS A 165 -14.32 -6.96 -5.20
CA LYS A 165 -14.18 -6.13 -6.41
C LYS A 165 -14.98 -4.82 -6.33
N GLN A 166 -16.19 -4.88 -5.80
CA GLN A 166 -17.05 -3.70 -5.67
C GLN A 166 -16.47 -2.71 -4.66
N ILE A 167 -16.06 -3.18 -3.48
CA ILE A 167 -15.54 -2.25 -2.46
C ILE A 167 -14.21 -1.63 -2.89
N LEU A 168 -13.32 -2.38 -3.55
CA LEU A 168 -12.07 -1.81 -4.06
C LEU A 168 -12.34 -0.70 -5.09
N LYS A 169 -13.25 -0.93 -6.03
CA LYS A 169 -13.65 0.10 -7.00
C LYS A 169 -14.24 1.33 -6.34
N GLN A 170 -15.09 1.13 -5.32
CA GLN A 170 -15.70 2.23 -4.58
C GLN A 170 -14.63 3.05 -3.85
N ILE A 171 -13.74 2.40 -3.09
CA ILE A 171 -12.64 3.07 -2.38
C ILE A 171 -11.76 3.85 -3.35
N LEU A 172 -11.39 3.25 -4.49
CA LEU A 172 -10.55 3.93 -5.49
C LEU A 172 -11.24 5.14 -6.13
N ALA A 173 -12.57 5.11 -6.27
CA ALA A 173 -13.34 6.25 -6.74
C ALA A 173 -13.41 7.38 -5.71
N ASP A 174 -13.49 7.01 -4.43
CA ASP A 174 -13.70 7.95 -3.33
C ASP A 174 -12.40 8.57 -2.82
N LEU A 175 -11.23 7.96 -3.02
CA LEU A 175 -9.97 8.49 -2.50
C LEU A 175 -9.60 9.85 -3.15
N PRO A 176 -9.12 10.83 -2.36
CA PRO A 176 -8.62 12.09 -2.89
C PRO A 176 -7.35 11.83 -3.71
N LYS A 177 -7.40 12.25 -4.98
CA LYS A 177 -6.34 12.00 -5.97
C LYS A 177 -5.37 13.15 -6.09
N ASP A 178 -5.78 14.33 -5.65
CA ASP A 178 -5.05 15.60 -5.76
C ASP A 178 -3.93 15.72 -4.72
#